data_AF-A0AA42XQX6-F1
#
_entry.id   AF-A0AA42XQX6-F1
#
_cell.length_a   1.000
_cell.length_b   1.000
_cell.length_c   1.000
_cell.angle_alpha   90.00
_cell.angle_beta   90.00
_cell.angle_gamma   90.00
#
_symmetry.space_group_name_H-M   'P 1'
#
loop_
_entity.id
_entity.type
_entity.pdbx_description
1 polymer ?
#
loop_
_entity_poly.entity_id
_entity_poly.type
_entity_poly.pdbx_seq_one_letter_code
_entity_poly.pdbx_strand_id
1 'polypeptide(L)'
;LMIEGRKLVRYDVRSAAITAPGGGKVGMTLGELQVLYPERADVGPDKYDEKAQHLRVRPAQEGDAVIDFALGADGRVGAWRVGKTPQVDYAEGCG
;
A
#
# COMPACT_ATOMS: atom_id res chain seq x y z
N LEU A 1 4.76 -8.92 -7.84
CA LEU A 1 5.63 -8.07 -8.70
C LEU A 1 4.96 -7.81 -10.04
N MET A 2 5.13 -6.63 -10.64
CA MET A 2 4.67 -6.31 -12.00
C MET A 2 5.79 -5.63 -12.81
N ILE A 3 6.02 -6.12 -14.03
CA ILE A 3 6.98 -5.56 -15.00
C ILE A 3 6.20 -5.08 -16.24
N GLU A 4 6.43 -3.86 -16.68
CA GLU A 4 5.87 -3.31 -17.91
C GLU A 4 6.96 -2.60 -18.71
N GLY A 5 7.03 -2.83 -20.03
CA GLY A 5 8.05 -2.20 -20.88
C GLY A 5 9.50 -2.46 -20.43
N ARG A 6 9.79 -3.63 -19.84
CA ARG A 6 11.08 -4.01 -19.24
C ARG A 6 11.47 -3.21 -17.98
N LYS A 7 10.50 -2.57 -17.33
CA LYS A 7 10.70 -1.81 -16.07
C LYS A 7 9.87 -2.41 -14.96
N LEU A 8 10.43 -2.44 -13.74
CA LEU A 8 9.67 -2.74 -12.54
C LEU A 8 8.73 -1.58 -12.21
N VAL A 9 7.43 -1.83 -12.29
CA VAL A 9 6.39 -0.80 -12.07
C VAL A 9 5.63 -0.97 -10.77
N ARG A 10 5.64 -2.18 -10.18
CA ARG A 10 5.07 -2.45 -8.87
C ARG A 10 5.72 -3.66 -8.20
N TYR A 11 5.88 -3.63 -6.89
CA TYR A 11 6.14 -4.81 -6.08
C TYR A 11 5.23 -4.84 -4.86
N ASP A 12 4.93 -6.03 -4.36
CA ASP A 12 4.07 -6.29 -3.22
C ASP A 12 4.85 -7.06 -2.15
N VAL A 13 4.52 -6.80 -0.90
CA VAL A 13 5.14 -7.38 0.28
C VAL A 13 4.06 -7.81 1.25
N ARG A 14 4.08 -9.09 1.62
CA ARG A 14 3.17 -9.72 2.58
C ARG A 14 3.87 -10.17 3.86
N SER A 15 5.18 -10.02 3.94
CA SER A 15 5.99 -10.43 5.09
C SER A 15 6.16 -9.28 6.08
N ALA A 16 5.98 -9.57 7.37
CA ALA A 16 6.27 -8.63 8.45
C ALA A 16 7.79 -8.34 8.63
N ALA A 17 8.65 -9.13 7.98
CA ALA A 17 10.10 -8.95 8.04
C ALA A 17 10.60 -7.79 7.15
N ILE A 18 9.80 -7.30 6.22
CA ILE A 18 10.20 -6.25 5.27
C ILE A 18 9.42 -4.98 5.59
N THR A 19 10.17 -3.93 5.90
CA THR A 19 9.64 -2.60 6.22
C THR A 19 9.46 -1.78 4.95
N ALA A 20 8.29 -1.14 4.82
CA ALA A 20 7.99 -0.19 3.75
C ALA A 20 8.81 1.10 3.92
N PRO A 21 9.06 1.85 2.83
CA PRO A 21 9.66 3.17 2.94
C PRO A 21 8.88 4.06 3.92
N GLY A 22 9.57 4.65 4.90
CA GLY A 22 8.96 5.44 5.97
C GLY A 22 8.46 4.64 7.18
N GLY A 23 8.67 3.32 7.23
CA GLY A 23 8.56 2.53 8.47
C GLY A 23 7.34 1.62 8.60
N GLY A 24 6.35 1.75 7.72
CA GLY A 24 5.15 0.91 7.75
C GLY A 24 5.46 -0.58 7.51
N LYS A 25 4.67 -1.50 8.08
CA LYS A 25 4.86 -2.94 7.88
C LYS A 25 3.57 -3.73 8.07
N VAL A 26 3.58 -4.98 7.62
CA VAL A 26 2.52 -5.96 7.89
C VAL A 26 2.32 -6.13 9.40
N GLY A 27 1.06 -6.16 9.83
CA GLY A 27 0.63 -6.24 11.23
C GLY A 27 0.37 -4.91 11.92
N MET A 28 0.78 -3.77 11.34
CA MET A 28 0.47 -2.45 11.88
C MET A 28 -1.01 -2.11 11.70
N THR A 29 -1.52 -1.25 12.58
CA THR A 29 -2.86 -0.64 12.49
C THR A 29 -2.85 0.64 11.67
N LEU A 30 -4.05 1.09 11.27
CA LEU A 30 -4.22 2.39 10.59
C LEU A 30 -3.64 3.55 11.41
N GLY A 31 -3.87 3.58 12.73
CA GLY A 31 -3.38 4.64 13.61
C GLY A 31 -1.85 4.69 13.66
N GLU A 32 -1.19 3.54 13.75
CA GLU A 32 0.28 3.47 13.69
C GLU A 32 0.83 3.99 12.35
N LEU A 33 0.18 3.66 11.24
CA LEU A 33 0.60 4.17 9.93
C LEU A 33 0.37 5.69 9.80
N GLN A 34 -0.72 6.24 10.33
CA GLN A 34 -0.99 7.68 10.27
C GLN A 34 0.07 8.50 11.03
N VAL A 35 0.65 7.94 12.11
CA VAL A 35 1.79 8.55 12.81
C VAL A 35 3.06 8.58 11.95
N LEU A 36 3.28 7.53 11.13
CA LEU A 36 4.46 7.44 10.26
C LEU A 36 4.33 8.30 8.99
N TYR A 37 3.11 8.52 8.52
CA TYR A 37 2.82 9.22 7.27
C TYR A 37 1.91 10.43 7.49
N PRO A 38 2.28 11.37 8.38
CA PRO A 38 1.47 12.56 8.61
C PRO A 38 1.34 13.33 7.30
N GLU A 39 0.12 13.78 7.01
CA GLU A 39 -0.23 14.66 5.90
C GLU A 39 -0.06 14.08 4.48
N ARG A 40 0.65 12.96 4.30
CA ARG A 40 0.89 12.33 2.99
C ARG A 40 -0.04 11.16 2.69
N ALA A 41 -0.79 10.70 3.69
CA ALA A 41 -1.61 9.51 3.58
C ALA A 41 -3.11 9.83 3.40
N ASP A 42 -3.75 9.14 2.47
CA ASP A 42 -5.19 9.18 2.21
C ASP A 42 -5.80 7.80 2.46
N VAL A 43 -6.96 7.75 3.12
CA VAL A 43 -7.65 6.49 3.45
C VAL A 43 -8.86 6.33 2.53
N GLY A 44 -8.91 5.20 1.83
CA GLY A 44 -10.07 4.82 1.02
C GLY A 44 -10.57 3.42 1.38
N PRO A 45 -11.85 3.10 1.14
CA PRO A 45 -12.34 1.72 1.26
C PRO A 45 -11.69 0.82 0.20
N ASP A 46 -11.60 -0.48 0.49
CA ASP A 46 -11.32 -1.46 -0.56
C ASP A 46 -12.48 -1.54 -1.56
N LYS A 47 -12.17 -1.89 -2.81
CA LYS A 47 -13.15 -1.91 -3.90
C LYS A 47 -14.14 -3.09 -3.80
N TYR A 48 -13.77 -4.16 -3.10
CA TYR A 48 -14.52 -5.42 -3.05
C TYR A 48 -14.96 -5.79 -1.63
N ASP A 49 -14.28 -5.31 -0.60
CA ASP A 49 -14.62 -5.53 0.79
C ASP A 49 -14.79 -4.20 1.54
N GLU A 50 -16.05 -3.86 1.87
CA GLU A 50 -16.41 -2.64 2.59
C GLU A 50 -15.78 -2.52 3.99
N LYS A 51 -15.32 -3.64 4.57
CA LYS A 51 -14.66 -3.68 5.87
C LYS A 51 -13.14 -3.59 5.74
N ALA A 52 -12.61 -3.79 4.54
CA ALA A 52 -11.20 -3.59 4.24
C ALA A 52 -10.96 -2.14 3.79
N GLN A 53 -9.74 -1.68 4.00
CA GLN A 53 -9.35 -0.30 3.72
C GLN A 53 -7.97 -0.25 3.11
N HIS A 54 -7.71 0.83 2.39
CA HIS A 54 -6.41 1.16 1.84
C HIS A 54 -5.91 2.47 2.45
N LEU A 55 -4.65 2.48 2.88
CA LEU A 55 -3.92 3.71 3.16
C LEU A 55 -2.92 3.97 2.03
N ARG A 56 -3.17 5.02 1.25
CA ARG A 56 -2.31 5.46 0.16
C ARG A 56 -1.40 6.58 0.60
N VAL A 57 -0.10 6.35 0.55
CA VAL A 57 0.93 7.31 0.93
C VAL A 57 1.57 7.90 -0.32
N ARG A 58 1.43 9.22 -0.47
CA ARG A 58 2.12 10.01 -1.49
C ARG A 58 3.63 10.04 -1.26
N PRO A 59 4.45 10.13 -2.32
CA PRO A 59 5.89 10.12 -2.17
C PRO A 59 6.39 11.31 -1.33
N ALA A 60 7.47 11.10 -0.59
CA ALA A 60 8.06 12.13 0.27
C ALA A 60 8.86 13.18 -0.52
N GLN A 61 9.28 12.83 -1.74
CA GLN A 61 10.01 13.67 -2.68
C GLN A 61 9.31 13.62 -4.03
N GLU A 62 9.79 14.43 -4.98
CA GLU A 62 9.28 14.47 -6.34
C GLU A 62 9.29 13.07 -6.98
N GLY A 63 8.15 12.67 -7.57
CA GLY A 63 7.96 11.37 -8.19
C GLY A 63 6.51 10.89 -8.16
N ASP A 64 6.25 9.78 -8.85
CA ASP A 64 4.89 9.23 -9.04
C ASP A 64 4.64 7.93 -8.27
N ALA A 65 5.60 7.50 -7.44
CA ALA A 65 5.49 6.23 -6.71
C ALA A 65 4.64 6.40 -5.46
N VAL A 66 3.60 5.57 -5.35
CA VAL A 66 2.69 5.50 -4.19
C VAL A 66 3.02 4.25 -3.39
N ILE A 67 2.93 4.36 -2.06
CA ILE A 67 2.87 3.20 -1.18
C ILE A 67 1.40 2.98 -0.85
N ASP A 68 0.91 1.77 -1.04
CA ASP A 68 -0.46 1.39 -0.69
C ASP A 68 -0.42 0.26 0.33
N PHE A 69 -0.99 0.52 1.51
CA PHE A 69 -1.17 -0.49 2.56
C PHE A 69 -2.60 -1.02 2.48
N ALA A 70 -2.75 -2.34 2.36
CA ALA A 70 -4.03 -3.02 2.40
C ALA A 70 -4.31 -3.50 3.83
N LEU A 71 -5.36 -2.96 4.44
CA LEU A 71 -5.83 -3.32 5.77
C LEU A 71 -7.05 -4.23 5.65
N GLY A 72 -7.01 -5.37 6.35
CA GLY A 72 -8.14 -6.28 6.42
C GLY A 72 -9.26 -5.80 7.35
N ALA A 73 -10.35 -6.55 7.42
CA ALA A 73 -11.47 -6.28 8.32
C ALA A 73 -11.10 -6.30 9.81
N ASP A 74 -9.92 -6.83 10.16
CA ASP A 74 -9.35 -6.78 11.52
C ASP A 74 -8.62 -5.46 11.82
N GLY A 75 -8.59 -4.52 10.87
CA GLY A 75 -7.95 -3.22 10.99
C GLY A 75 -6.43 -3.27 10.93
N ARG A 76 -5.84 -4.37 10.45
CA ARG A 76 -4.38 -4.54 10.34
C ARG A 76 -3.92 -4.69 8.91
N VAL A 77 -2.70 -4.22 8.65
CA VAL A 77 -2.02 -4.40 7.36
C VAL A 77 -1.76 -5.88 7.11
N GLY A 78 -2.39 -6.44 6.08
CA GLY A 78 -2.07 -7.78 5.57
C GLY A 78 -0.99 -7.77 4.50
N ALA A 79 -0.89 -6.67 3.76
CA ALA A 79 0.12 -6.47 2.72
C ALA A 79 0.35 -4.98 2.46
N TRP A 80 1.49 -4.66 1.87
CA TRP A 80 1.74 -3.34 1.29
C TRP A 80 2.41 -3.48 -0.06
N ARG A 81 2.25 -2.47 -0.91
CA ARG A 81 2.83 -2.43 -2.25
C ARG A 81 3.37 -1.05 -2.55
N VAL A 82 4.37 -1.01 -3.42
CA VAL A 82 4.91 0.23 -3.98
C VAL A 82 4.84 0.13 -5.49
N GLY A 83 4.36 1.18 -6.12
CA GLY A 83 4.30 1.25 -7.58
C GLY A 83 3.81 2.61 -8.06
N LYS A 84 3.69 2.74 -9.39
CA LYS A 84 3.10 3.93 -10.02
C LYS A 84 1.62 3.72 -10.29
N THR A 85 0.84 4.79 -10.30
CA THR A 85 -0.52 4.77 -10.86
C THR A 85 -0.45 4.65 -12.39
N PRO A 86 -1.29 3.82 -13.04
CA PRO A 86 -2.40 3.02 -12.46
C PRO A 86 -2.01 1.62 -11.94
N GLN A 87 -0.77 1.15 -12.12
CA GLN A 87 -0.38 -0.23 -11.83
C GLN A 87 -0.49 -0.59 -10.33
N VAL A 88 -0.21 0.35 -9.44
CA VAL A 88 -0.36 0.22 -7.98
C VAL A 88 -1.84 0.03 -7.58
N ASP A 89 -2.77 0.50 -8.41
CA ASP A 89 -4.20 0.49 -8.16
C ASP A 89 -4.88 -0.81 -8.62
N TYR A 90 -4.18 -1.64 -9.39
CA TYR A 90 -4.72 -2.90 -9.86
C TYR A 90 -4.91 -3.87 -8.69
N ALA A 91 -6.16 -4.30 -8.51
CA ALA A 91 -6.49 -5.45 -7.68
C ALA A 91 -6.16 -6.72 -8.47
N GLU A 92 -5.01 -7.32 -8.17
CA GLU A 92 -4.66 -8.62 -8.73
C GLU A 92 -5.21 -9.71 -7.82
N GLY A 93 -6.01 -10.61 -8.39
CA GLY A 93 -6.67 -11.68 -7.65
C GLY A 93 -8.09 -12.03 -8.12
N CYS A 94 -8.66 -11.34 -9.11
CA CYS A 94 -9.87 -11.83 -9.79
C CYS A 94 -9.50 -12.97 -10.75
N GLY A 95 -9.42 -14.17 -10.19
CA GLY A 95 -9.60 -15.45 -10.87
C GLY A 95 -10.80 -16.16 -10.26
#